data_AF-A0A1C0SQZ3-F1
#
_entry.id   AF-A0A1C0SQZ3-F1
#
_cell.length_a   1.000
_cell.length_b   1.000
_cell.length_c   1.000
_cell.angle_alpha   90.00
_cell.angle_beta   90.00
_cell.angle_gamma   90.00
#
_symmetry.space_group_name_H-M   'P 1'
#
loop_
_entity.id
_entity.type
_entity.pdbx_description
1 polymer ?
#
loop_
_entity_poly.entity_id
_entity_poly.type
_entity_poly.pdbx_seq_one_letter_code
_entity_poly.pdbx_strand_id
1 'polypeptide(L)'
;MNFRLLAASMIIGLLCMIALYLFAPRTAPKQITDVEFKRAAESFIKRPGAMQEWVKICRPLLMPQLLDAKVEGALLSTRTAQAEDVCRRFLNVMADGRLTMSEINSQPDPFPFKVVEDAERSEPPVDR
;
A
#
# COMPACT_ATOMS: atom_id res chain seq x y z
N MET A 1 -53.78 8.15 14.79
CA MET A 1 -52.31 8.03 14.89
C MET A 1 -51.70 9.41 14.64
N ASN A 2 -50.94 9.97 15.58
CA ASN A 2 -50.50 11.37 15.54
C ASN A 2 -49.31 11.57 14.60
N PHE A 3 -49.58 11.83 13.32
CA PHE A 3 -48.57 12.09 12.28
C PHE A 3 -47.54 13.17 12.66
N ARG A 4 -47.95 14.17 13.46
CA ARG A 4 -47.04 15.21 13.96
C ARG A 4 -45.98 14.68 14.91
N LEU A 5 -46.32 13.70 15.75
CA LEU A 5 -45.38 13.08 16.68
C LEU A 5 -44.35 12.22 15.95
N LEU A 6 -44.79 11.55 14.88
CA LEU A 6 -43.99 10.67 14.04
C LEU A 6 -43.02 11.48 13.14
N ALA A 7 -43.46 12.63 12.64
CA ALA A 7 -42.60 13.56 11.91
C ALA A 7 -41.55 14.21 12.84
N ALA A 8 -41.93 14.59 14.07
CA ALA A 8 -41.01 15.18 15.04
C ALA A 8 -39.91 14.19 15.47
N SER A 9 -40.24 12.92 15.69
CA SER A 9 -39.23 11.90 16.06
C SER A 9 -38.24 11.62 14.92
N MET A 10 -38.71 11.62 13.67
CA MET A 10 -37.84 11.46 12.50
C MET A 10 -36.87 12.64 12.34
N ILE A 11 -37.33 13.88 12.58
CA ILE A 11 -36.47 15.07 12.48
C ILE A 11 -35.37 15.05 13.54
N ILE A 12 -35.71 14.67 14.78
CA ILE A 12 -34.72 14.55 15.86
C ILE A 12 -33.68 13.46 15.54
N GLY A 13 -34.12 12.30 15.04
CA GLY A 13 -33.22 11.24 14.61
C GLY A 13 -32.26 11.69 13.50
N LEU A 14 -32.76 12.45 12.52
CA LEU A 14 -31.95 12.99 11.43
C LEU A 14 -30.90 13.99 11.95
N LEU A 15 -31.30 14.89 12.85
CA LEU A 15 -30.40 15.85 13.48
C LEU A 15 -29.32 15.16 14.32
N CYS A 16 -29.66 14.10 15.04
CA CYS A 16 -28.69 13.29 15.77
C CYS A 16 -27.69 12.60 14.83
N MET A 17 -28.14 12.03 13.70
CA MET A 17 -27.25 11.42 12.72
C MET A 17 -26.28 12.43 12.09
N ILE A 18 -26.76 13.64 11.78
CA ILE A 18 -25.93 14.73 11.25
C ILE A 18 -24.92 15.18 12.30
N ALA A 19 -25.35 15.35 13.56
CA ALA A 19 -24.46 15.70 14.65
C ALA A 19 -23.38 14.63 14.88
N LEU A 20 -23.73 13.35 14.86
CA LEU A 20 -22.77 12.26 14.93
C LEU A 20 -21.81 12.28 13.73
N TYR A 21 -22.28 12.55 12.51
CA TYR A 21 -21.39 12.62 11.35
C TYR A 21 -20.41 13.80 11.39
N LEU A 22 -20.85 14.95 11.92
CA LEU A 22 -20.04 16.18 12.01
C LEU A 22 -19.10 16.20 13.22
N PHE A 23 -19.54 15.66 14.35
CA PHE A 23 -18.81 15.70 15.62
C PHE A 23 -18.24 14.36 16.05
N ALA A 24 -18.50 13.25 15.33
CA ALA A 24 -17.70 12.06 15.52
C ALA A 24 -16.25 12.44 15.28
N PRO A 25 -15.34 12.12 16.22
CA PRO A 25 -13.92 12.28 15.97
C PRO A 25 -13.59 11.44 14.75
N ARG A 26 -13.38 12.09 13.61
CA ARG A 26 -12.66 11.47 12.50
C ARG A 26 -11.26 11.28 13.03
N THR A 27 -11.03 10.16 13.70
CA THR A 27 -9.69 9.72 14.04
C THR A 27 -8.95 9.70 12.71
N ALA A 28 -8.00 10.62 12.55
CA ALA A 28 -7.11 10.59 11.41
C ALA A 28 -6.63 9.14 11.25
N PRO A 29 -6.60 8.58 10.02
CA PRO A 29 -6.13 7.22 9.82
C PRO A 29 -4.79 7.08 10.54
N LYS A 30 -4.72 6.11 11.47
CA LYS A 30 -3.50 5.88 12.26
C LYS A 30 -2.36 5.72 11.27
N GLN A 31 -1.41 6.67 11.29
CA GLN A 31 -0.24 6.57 10.44
C GLN A 31 0.57 5.36 10.94
N ILE A 32 0.74 4.38 10.05
CA ILE A 32 1.57 3.20 10.32
C ILE A 32 3.01 3.70 10.44
N THR A 33 3.69 3.38 11.54
CA THR A 33 5.10 3.72 11.72
C THR A 33 5.99 2.83 10.85
N ASP A 34 7.20 3.27 10.50
CA ASP A 34 8.13 2.48 9.70
C ASP A 34 8.49 1.14 10.37
N VAL A 35 8.52 1.10 11.71
CA VAL A 35 8.74 -0.13 12.49
C VAL A 35 7.56 -1.09 12.37
N GLU A 36 6.32 -0.59 12.49
CA GLU A 36 5.12 -1.40 12.28
C GLU A 36 5.04 -1.91 10.83
N PHE A 37 5.47 -1.10 9.88
CA PHE A 37 5.52 -1.45 8.46
C PHE A 37 6.55 -2.55 8.16
N LYS A 38 7.80 -2.40 8.64
CA LYS A 38 8.84 -3.44 8.53
C LYS A 38 8.36 -4.76 9.12
N ARG A 39 7.82 -4.73 10.34
CA ARG A 39 7.29 -5.93 11.01
C ARG A 39 6.13 -6.58 10.23
N ALA A 40 5.27 -5.77 9.61
CA ALA A 40 4.20 -6.28 8.75
C ALA A 40 4.76 -6.98 7.50
N ALA A 41 5.77 -6.38 6.84
CA ALA A 41 6.45 -6.99 5.69
C ALA A 41 7.13 -8.32 6.06
N GLU A 42 7.90 -8.35 7.16
CA GLU A 42 8.54 -9.57 7.67
C GLU A 42 7.51 -10.69 7.96
N SER A 43 6.40 -10.32 8.60
CA SER A 43 5.34 -11.27 8.95
C SER A 43 4.60 -11.78 7.71
N PHE A 44 4.41 -10.89 6.71
CA PHE A 44 3.77 -11.21 5.46
C PHE A 44 4.59 -12.23 4.66
N ILE A 45 5.91 -12.04 4.54
CA ILE A 45 6.79 -12.96 3.78
C ILE A 45 6.79 -14.38 4.38
N LYS A 46 6.63 -14.50 5.70
CA LYS A 46 6.58 -15.79 6.41
C LYS A 46 5.29 -16.57 6.15
N ARG A 47 4.23 -15.95 5.62
CA ARG A 47 2.98 -16.66 5.31
C ARG A 47 3.14 -17.54 4.06
N PRO A 48 2.69 -18.80 4.09
CA PRO A 48 2.69 -19.65 2.91
C PRO A 48 1.77 -19.04 1.84
N GLY A 49 2.28 -18.91 0.61
CA GLY A 49 1.53 -18.34 -0.52
C GLY A 49 1.49 -16.80 -0.59
N ALA A 50 1.89 -16.09 0.45
CA ALA A 50 1.83 -14.62 0.49
C ALA A 50 2.67 -13.96 -0.62
N MET A 51 3.85 -14.49 -0.91
CA MET A 51 4.68 -14.00 -2.01
C MET A 51 4.00 -14.17 -3.37
N GLN A 52 3.27 -15.26 -3.60
CA GLN A 52 2.53 -15.47 -4.85
C GLN A 52 1.34 -14.53 -4.96
N GLU A 53 0.62 -14.28 -3.86
CA GLU A 53 -0.44 -13.28 -3.81
C GLU A 53 0.09 -11.88 -4.07
N TRP A 54 1.21 -11.53 -3.46
CA TRP A 54 1.87 -10.25 -3.68
C TRP A 54 2.27 -10.05 -5.13
N VAL A 55 2.93 -11.03 -5.75
CA VAL A 55 3.33 -10.95 -7.16
C VAL A 55 2.12 -10.75 -8.07
N LYS A 56 0.98 -11.40 -7.78
CA LYS A 56 -0.26 -11.21 -8.55
C LYS A 56 -0.78 -9.76 -8.47
N ILE A 57 -0.63 -9.10 -7.33
CA ILE A 57 -1.08 -7.71 -7.12
C ILE A 57 -0.07 -6.71 -7.68
N CYS A 58 1.22 -6.91 -7.43
CA CYS A 58 2.29 -5.99 -7.78
C CYS A 58 2.58 -5.97 -9.30
N ARG A 59 2.57 -7.14 -9.95
CA ARG A 59 2.88 -7.25 -11.39
C ARG A 59 2.07 -6.29 -12.29
N PRO A 60 0.73 -6.22 -12.20
CA PRO A 60 -0.04 -5.30 -13.04
C PRO A 60 0.24 -3.81 -12.76
N LEU A 61 0.75 -3.45 -11.58
CA LEU A 61 1.12 -2.07 -11.23
C LEU A 61 2.48 -1.68 -11.82
N LEU A 62 3.40 -2.64 -11.93
CA LEU A 62 4.75 -2.44 -12.46
C LEU A 62 4.83 -2.56 -13.99
N MET A 63 3.98 -3.40 -14.60
CA MET A 63 3.98 -3.64 -16.05
C MET A 63 3.86 -2.36 -16.90
N PRO A 64 3.00 -1.38 -16.60
CA PRO A 64 2.94 -0.11 -17.35
C PRO A 64 4.28 0.64 -17.33
N GLN A 65 4.96 0.69 -16.19
CA GLN A 65 6.24 1.38 -16.05
C GLN A 65 7.36 0.68 -16.84
N LEU A 66 7.34 -0.65 -16.90
CA LEU A 66 8.27 -1.44 -17.72
C LEU A 66 8.00 -1.33 -19.24
N LEU A 67 6.79 -0.94 -19.62
CA LEU A 67 6.44 -0.67 -21.02
C LEU A 67 6.85 0.75 -21.44
N ASP A 68 6.73 1.72 -20.53
CA ASP A 68 7.12 3.12 -20.75
C ASP A 68 8.64 3.31 -20.71
N ALA A 69 9.34 2.55 -19.87
CA ALA A 69 10.78 2.39 -19.95
C ALA A 69 11.11 1.70 -21.29
N LYS A 70 11.59 2.47 -22.28
CA LYS A 70 11.93 2.04 -23.65
C LYS A 70 12.95 0.89 -23.72
N VAL A 71 12.59 -0.30 -23.26
CA VAL A 71 13.33 -1.54 -23.54
C VAL A 71 12.84 -2.02 -24.90
N GLU A 72 13.26 -1.31 -25.96
CA GLU A 72 13.00 -1.70 -27.34
C GLU A 72 13.53 -3.13 -27.56
N GLY A 73 12.65 -4.03 -28.00
CA GLY A 73 13.02 -5.41 -28.38
C GLY A 73 12.93 -6.49 -27.30
N ALA A 74 12.60 -6.18 -26.04
CA ALA A 74 12.37 -7.24 -25.05
C ALA A 74 11.05 -7.98 -25.28
N LEU A 75 11.10 -9.31 -25.31
CA LEU A 75 9.92 -10.18 -25.38
C LEU A 75 9.01 -9.95 -24.16
N LEU A 76 7.69 -10.04 -24.36
CA LEU A 76 6.69 -9.87 -23.29
C LEU A 76 6.91 -10.86 -22.12
N SER A 77 7.37 -12.07 -22.43
CA SER A 77 7.75 -13.09 -21.44
C SER A 77 8.92 -12.63 -20.55
N THR A 78 9.92 -11.98 -21.13
CA THR A 78 11.06 -11.40 -20.40
C THR A 78 10.62 -10.27 -19.49
N ARG A 79 9.73 -9.38 -19.96
CA ARG A 79 9.18 -8.29 -19.13
C ARG A 79 8.32 -8.81 -17.98
N THR A 80 7.55 -9.86 -18.23
CA THR A 80 6.73 -10.51 -17.19
C THR A 80 7.63 -11.11 -16.10
N ALA A 81 8.69 -11.84 -16.49
CA ALA A 81 9.65 -12.39 -15.55
C ALA A 81 10.37 -11.30 -14.75
N GLN A 82 10.76 -10.21 -15.42
CA GLN A 82 11.36 -9.04 -14.77
C GLN A 82 10.42 -8.40 -13.75
N ALA A 83 9.13 -8.24 -14.10
CA ALA A 83 8.15 -7.68 -13.18
C ALA A 83 7.97 -8.55 -11.93
N GLU A 84 7.91 -9.87 -12.10
CA GLU A 84 7.77 -10.80 -10.97
C GLU A 84 9.00 -10.79 -10.06
N ASP A 85 10.20 -10.72 -10.64
CA ASP A 85 11.46 -10.60 -9.90
C ASP A 85 11.50 -9.32 -9.05
N VAL A 86 11.20 -8.18 -9.65
CA VAL A 86 11.15 -6.88 -8.96
C VAL A 86 10.12 -6.87 -7.84
N CYS A 87 8.93 -7.44 -8.07
CA CYS A 87 7.92 -7.56 -7.04
C CYS A 87 8.40 -8.37 -5.83
N ARG A 88 9.16 -9.47 -6.06
CA ARG A 88 9.74 -10.26 -4.96
C ARG A 88 10.79 -9.45 -4.21
N ARG A 89 11.65 -8.74 -4.93
CA ARG A 89 12.72 -7.92 -4.34
C ARG A 89 12.17 -6.77 -3.50
N PHE A 90 11.10 -6.12 -3.94
CA PHE A 90 10.40 -5.08 -3.17
C PHE A 90 10.06 -5.51 -1.74
N LEU A 91 9.45 -6.69 -1.58
CA LEU A 91 9.11 -7.21 -0.26
C LEU A 91 10.34 -7.48 0.60
N ASN A 92 11.41 -8.03 0.00
CA ASN A 92 12.64 -8.31 0.73
C ASN A 92 13.29 -7.02 1.24
N VAL A 93 13.39 -5.99 0.41
CA VAL A 93 13.98 -4.69 0.77
C VAL A 93 13.18 -4.01 1.89
N MET A 94 11.85 -4.11 1.87
CA MET A 94 11.01 -3.61 2.98
C MET A 94 11.21 -4.42 4.28
N ALA A 95 11.29 -5.75 4.18
CA ALA A 95 11.51 -6.61 5.35
C ALA A 95 12.90 -6.40 5.96
N ASP A 96 13.91 -6.14 5.12
CA ASP A 96 15.25 -5.76 5.56
C ASP A 96 15.31 -4.35 6.15
N GLY A 97 14.24 -3.55 6.05
CA GLY A 97 14.16 -2.19 6.54
C GLY A 97 14.94 -1.17 5.70
N ARG A 98 15.40 -1.56 4.51
CA ARG A 98 16.08 -0.68 3.55
C ARG A 98 15.13 0.28 2.83
N LEU A 99 13.83 -0.02 2.85
CA LEU A 99 12.79 0.81 2.26
C LEU A 99 11.70 1.08 3.30
N THR A 100 11.49 2.34 3.63
CA THR A 100 10.50 2.77 4.62
C THR A 100 9.16 3.16 3.98
N MET A 101 8.11 3.20 4.80
CA MET A 101 6.78 3.58 4.33
C MET A 101 6.74 5.05 3.90
N SER A 102 7.51 5.90 4.60
CA SER A 102 7.62 7.32 4.27
C SER A 102 8.26 7.55 2.88
N GLU A 103 9.31 6.79 2.54
CA GLU A 103 9.95 6.85 1.22
C GLU A 103 9.02 6.37 0.10
N ILE A 104 8.26 5.29 0.34
CA ILE A 104 7.25 4.79 -0.62
C ILE A 104 6.18 5.85 -0.87
N ASN A 105 5.63 6.44 0.19
CA ASN A 105 4.55 7.43 0.09
C ASN A 105 5.00 8.76 -0.54
N SER A 106 6.30 9.02 -0.57
CA SER A 106 6.86 10.22 -1.21
C SER A 106 6.87 10.14 -2.74
N GLN A 107 6.65 8.96 -3.32
CA GLN A 107 6.70 8.76 -4.76
C GLN A 107 5.35 8.97 -5.44
N PRO A 108 5.33 9.61 -6.63
CA PRO A 108 4.11 9.80 -7.41
C PRO A 108 3.69 8.52 -8.16
N ASP A 109 4.62 7.57 -8.34
CA ASP A 109 4.39 6.37 -9.14
C ASP A 109 3.54 5.34 -8.37
N PRO A 110 2.58 4.66 -9.03
CA PRO A 110 1.75 3.62 -8.39
C PRO A 110 2.54 2.43 -7.82
N PHE A 111 3.76 2.24 -8.33
CA PHE A 111 4.75 1.32 -7.78
C PHE A 111 6.11 2.03 -7.83
N PRO A 112 6.83 2.19 -6.70
CA PRO A 112 8.03 3.03 -6.65
C PRO A 112 9.27 2.26 -7.14
N PHE A 113 9.28 1.86 -8.42
CA PHE A 113 10.31 0.98 -9.00
C PHE A 113 11.74 1.45 -8.74
N LYS A 114 12.01 2.73 -9.02
CA LYS A 114 13.35 3.33 -8.81
C LYS A 114 13.81 3.28 -7.36
N VAL A 115 12.89 3.44 -6.41
CA VAL A 115 13.22 3.44 -4.99
C VAL A 115 13.61 2.04 -4.53
N VAL A 116 13.08 0.98 -5.15
CA VAL A 116 13.56 -0.39 -4.90
C VAL A 116 15.00 -0.55 -5.35
N GLU A 117 15.31 -0.12 -6.58
CA GLU A 117 16.67 -0.24 -7.12
C GLU A 117 17.68 0.58 -6.31
N ASP A 118 17.28 1.75 -5.82
CA ASP A 118 18.12 2.60 -4.97
C ASP A 118 18.27 2.00 -3.56
N ALA A 119 17.20 1.47 -2.98
CA ALA A 119 17.22 0.84 -1.65
C ALA A 119 18.02 -0.48 -1.64
N GLU A 120 18.06 -1.22 -2.76
CA GLU A 120 18.93 -2.40 -2.89
C GLU A 120 20.42 -2.06 -2.84
N ARG A 121 20.80 -0.87 -3.31
CA ARG A 121 22.20 -0.38 -3.27
C ARG A 121 22.61 0.10 -1.88
N SER A 122 21.65 0.38 -1.02
CA SER A 122 21.89 0.80 0.36
C SER A 122 22.20 -0.40 1.25
N GLU A 123 23.12 -0.23 2.20
CA GLU A 123 23.31 -1.20 3.28
C GLU A 123 22.07 -1.24 4.18
N PRO A 124 21.66 -2.43 4.67
CA PRO A 124 20.57 -2.51 5.61
C PRO A 124 20.94 -1.76 6.90
N PRO A 125 19.98 -1.03 7.50
CA PRO A 125 20.25 -0.35 8.75
C PRO A 125 20.72 -1.37 9.79
N VAL A 126 21.87 -1.10 10.41
CA VAL A 126 22.39 -1.91 11.51
C VAL A 126 21.39 -1.79 12.65
N ASP A 127 20.68 -2.87 12.97
CA ASP A 127 19.74 -2.94 14.10
C ASP A 127 20.43 -2.35 15.34
N ARG A 128 19.91 -1.23 15.84
CA ARG A 128 20.26 -0.62 17.13
C ARG A 128 19.13 -0.83 18.11
#